data_AF-A0A9D5MS38-F1
#
_entry.id   AF-A0A9D5MS38-F1
#
_cell.length_a   1.000
_cell.length_b   1.000
_cell.length_c   1.000
_cell.angle_alpha   90.00
_cell.angle_beta   90.00
_cell.angle_gamma   90.00
#
_symmetry.space_group_name_H-M   'P 1'
#
loop_
_entity.id
_entity.type
_entity.pdbx_description
1 polymer ?
#
loop_
_entity_poly.entity_id
_entity_poly.type
_entity_poly.pdbx_seq_one_letter_code
_entity_poly.pdbx_strand_id
1 'polypeptide(L)'
;MTAEQITLLKEFGFQIGENDHRGRTQIYCENIPDLLSLEMLILTMTFRDEINYWDADWYSPTDPGGYVSALRLDNERVAYKEGNHGWTSHWYIVTIKEMAEHIQKNWNKDYDRGKFLNCIWIEPNDHITKDKIREKISKESKLSF
;
A
#
# COMPACT_ATOMS: atom_id res chain seq x y z
N MET A 1 -9.81 -1.37 -10.00
CA MET A 1 -10.87 -1.84 -9.09
C MET A 1 -12.15 -2.19 -9.84
N THR A 2 -12.90 -3.17 -9.35
CA THR A 2 -14.23 -3.57 -9.83
C THR A 2 -15.35 -2.80 -9.08
N ALA A 3 -16.57 -2.83 -9.61
CA ALA A 3 -17.73 -2.24 -8.96
C ALA A 3 -18.02 -2.88 -7.58
N GLU A 4 -17.81 -4.19 -7.45
CA GLU A 4 -17.98 -4.91 -6.17
C GLU A 4 -16.98 -4.43 -5.12
N GLN A 5 -15.70 -4.27 -5.50
CA GLN A 5 -14.67 -3.73 -4.61
C GLN A 5 -15.04 -2.33 -4.13
N ILE A 6 -15.54 -1.47 -5.03
CA ILE A 6 -15.97 -0.10 -4.71
C ILE A 6 -17.13 -0.09 -3.71
N THR A 7 -18.14 -0.92 -3.93
CA THR A 7 -19.29 -1.03 -3.02
C THR A 7 -18.84 -1.46 -1.64
N LEU A 8 -18.02 -2.51 -1.55
CA LEU A 8 -17.52 -3.02 -0.28
C LEU A 8 -16.71 -1.98 0.49
N LEU A 9 -15.79 -1.27 -0.17
CA LEU A 9 -14.99 -0.23 0.48
C LEU A 9 -15.86 0.92 1.03
N LYS A 10 -16.94 1.29 0.33
CA LYS A 10 -17.88 2.30 0.83
C LYS A 10 -18.63 1.86 2.08
N GLU A 11 -18.94 0.57 2.22
CA GLU A 11 -19.56 0.01 3.43
C GLU A 11 -18.63 0.14 4.66
N PHE A 12 -17.30 0.11 4.45
CA PHE A 12 -16.28 0.38 5.47
C PHE A 12 -15.93 1.87 5.62
N GLY A 13 -16.75 2.77 5.08
CA GLY A 13 -16.60 4.21 5.27
C GLY A 13 -15.54 4.87 4.38
N PHE A 14 -14.96 4.15 3.42
CA PHE A 14 -14.03 4.75 2.47
C PHE A 14 -14.76 5.51 1.36
N GLN A 15 -14.16 6.62 0.96
CA GLN A 15 -14.51 7.37 -0.23
C GLN A 15 -13.53 7.03 -1.35
N ILE A 16 -14.04 7.00 -2.58
CA ILE A 16 -13.30 6.59 -3.77
C ILE A 16 -13.21 7.78 -4.70
N GLY A 17 -11.98 8.22 -4.98
CA GLY A 17 -11.70 9.29 -5.93
C GLY A 17 -11.78 8.81 -7.37
N GLU A 18 -11.67 9.74 -8.31
CA GLU A 18 -11.56 9.40 -9.73
C GLU A 18 -10.19 8.80 -10.05
N ASN A 19 -10.11 8.03 -11.13
CA ASN A 19 -8.84 7.55 -11.65
C ASN A 19 -8.04 8.71 -12.22
N ASP A 20 -6.76 8.80 -11.86
CA ASP A 20 -5.88 9.73 -12.53
C ASP A 20 -5.44 9.24 -13.93
N HIS A 21 -4.66 10.06 -14.64
CA HIS A 21 -4.13 9.73 -15.96
C HIS A 21 -3.24 8.47 -16.00
N ARG A 22 -2.83 7.93 -14.85
CA ARG A 22 -2.04 6.69 -14.70
C ARG A 22 -2.91 5.50 -14.31
N GLY A 23 -4.23 5.68 -14.18
CA GLY A 23 -5.15 4.64 -13.75
C GLY A 23 -5.12 4.37 -12.25
N ARG A 24 -4.53 5.27 -11.45
CA ARG A 24 -4.48 5.14 -9.99
C ARG A 24 -5.79 5.64 -9.40
N THR A 25 -6.38 4.87 -8.50
CA THR A 25 -7.57 5.27 -7.76
C THR A 25 -7.21 5.72 -6.35
N GLN A 26 -7.69 6.90 -5.96
CA GLN A 26 -7.55 7.39 -4.60
C GLN A 26 -8.59 6.75 -3.68
N ILE A 27 -8.16 6.26 -2.52
CA ILE A 27 -9.04 5.82 -1.44
C ILE A 27 -8.79 6.68 -0.23
N TYR A 28 -9.82 7.32 0.30
CA TYR A 28 -9.66 8.32 1.35
C TYR A 28 -10.79 8.26 2.37
N CYS A 29 -10.51 8.78 3.57
CA CYS A 29 -11.46 8.92 4.65
C CYS A 29 -11.03 10.11 5.51
N GLU A 30 -11.98 10.96 5.90
CA GLU A 30 -11.71 12.18 6.69
C GLU A 30 -11.11 11.84 8.05
N ASN A 31 -11.59 10.76 8.68
CA ASN A 31 -11.08 10.27 9.95
C ASN A 31 -10.06 9.15 9.70
N ILE A 32 -9.20 8.92 10.70
CA ILE A 32 -8.31 7.75 10.71
C ILE A 32 -9.20 6.49 10.71
N PRO A 33 -9.14 5.62 9.69
CA PRO A 33 -9.92 4.40 9.65
C PRO A 33 -9.51 3.46 10.78
N ASP A 34 -10.47 2.70 11.32
CA ASP A 34 -10.16 1.64 12.27
C ASP A 34 -9.41 0.47 11.58
N LEU A 35 -8.81 -0.41 12.38
CA LEU A 35 -8.00 -1.51 11.86
C LEU A 35 -8.81 -2.48 11.01
N LEU A 36 -10.05 -2.80 11.40
CA LEU A 36 -10.89 -3.73 10.64
C LEU A 36 -11.17 -3.18 9.25
N SER A 37 -11.49 -1.89 9.15
CA SER A 37 -11.72 -1.22 7.86
C SER A 37 -10.47 -1.29 6.96
N LEU A 38 -9.26 -1.09 7.51
CA LEU A 38 -8.01 -1.20 6.76
C LEU A 38 -7.66 -2.64 6.36
N GLU A 39 -7.89 -3.62 7.23
CA GLU A 39 -7.73 -5.03 6.91
C GLU A 39 -8.66 -5.44 5.76
N MET A 40 -9.91 -4.98 5.79
CA MET A 40 -10.90 -5.22 4.74
C MET A 40 -10.53 -4.53 3.43
N LEU A 41 -9.94 -3.34 3.49
CA LEU A 41 -9.37 -2.68 2.31
C LEU A 41 -8.32 -3.56 1.65
N ILE A 42 -7.36 -4.07 2.43
CA ILE A 42 -6.29 -4.92 1.93
C ILE A 42 -6.85 -6.23 1.35
N LEU A 43 -7.80 -6.87 2.05
CA LEU A 43 -8.42 -8.12 1.61
C LEU A 43 -9.23 -7.97 0.31
N THR A 44 -9.79 -6.79 0.08
CA THR A 44 -10.52 -6.45 -1.15
C THR A 44 -9.59 -6.40 -2.37
N MET A 45 -8.30 -6.11 -2.16
CA MET A 45 -7.33 -6.01 -3.24
C MET A 45 -6.97 -7.37 -3.82
N THR A 46 -6.68 -7.42 -5.11
CA THR A 46 -6.12 -8.59 -5.77
C THR A 46 -4.60 -8.54 -5.78
N PHE A 47 -3.94 -9.63 -6.19
CA PHE A 47 -2.49 -9.63 -6.38
C PHE A 47 -2.02 -8.69 -7.51
N ARG A 48 -2.96 -8.14 -8.29
CA ARG A 48 -2.70 -7.17 -9.36
C ARG A 48 -2.89 -5.72 -8.90
N ASP A 49 -3.26 -5.49 -7.65
CA ASP A 49 -3.44 -4.16 -7.10
C ASP A 49 -2.26 -3.84 -6.17
N GLU A 50 -1.61 -2.71 -6.39
CA GLU A 50 -0.55 -2.17 -5.51
C GLU A 50 -1.12 -1.01 -4.70
N ILE A 51 -1.02 -1.13 -3.38
CA ILE A 51 -1.38 -0.08 -2.43
C ILE A 51 -0.16 0.80 -2.22
N ASN A 52 -0.30 2.10 -2.44
CA ASN A 52 0.75 3.09 -2.26
C ASN A 52 0.34 4.17 -1.28
N TYR A 53 1.21 4.48 -0.32
CA TYR A 53 0.97 5.54 0.66
C TYR A 53 2.28 6.14 1.17
N TRP A 54 2.14 7.26 1.88
CA TRP A 54 3.26 7.97 2.47
C TRP A 54 3.84 7.23 3.69
N ASP A 55 5.15 7.10 3.75
CA ASP A 55 5.89 6.70 4.94
C ASP A 55 6.37 7.94 5.70
N ALA A 56 5.72 8.20 6.83
CA ALA A 56 6.04 9.32 7.70
C ALA A 56 7.28 9.09 8.57
N ASP A 57 7.73 7.85 8.73
CA ASP A 57 8.91 7.55 9.53
C ASP A 57 10.20 7.81 8.74
N TRP A 58 10.13 7.92 7.41
CA TRP A 58 11.30 8.12 6.55
C TRP A 58 11.38 9.52 5.93
N TYR A 59 11.91 10.47 6.70
CA TYR A 59 12.22 11.82 6.19
C TYR A 59 13.47 11.80 5.30
N SER A 60 13.32 12.13 4.01
CA SER A 60 14.44 12.43 3.12
C SER A 60 14.38 13.90 2.67
N PRO A 61 15.37 14.74 3.02
CA PRO A 61 15.39 16.15 2.62
C PRO A 61 15.65 16.37 1.12
N THR A 62 16.16 15.35 0.42
CA THR A 62 16.48 15.42 -1.01
C THR A 62 15.44 14.74 -1.89
N ASP A 63 14.54 13.96 -1.30
CA ASP A 63 13.45 13.32 -2.02
C ASP A 63 12.19 13.29 -1.14
N PRO A 64 11.14 14.05 -1.47
CA PRO A 64 9.96 14.19 -0.63
C PRO A 64 9.07 12.94 -0.74
N GLY A 65 9.60 11.75 -0.46
CA GLY A 65 9.08 10.50 -1.04
C GLY A 65 9.47 9.22 -0.33
N GLY A 66 9.35 9.11 0.99
CA GLY A 66 9.23 7.79 1.61
C GLY A 66 7.89 7.21 1.16
N TYR A 67 7.86 6.36 0.13
CA TYR A 67 6.62 5.75 -0.34
C TYR A 67 6.60 4.28 0.03
N VAL A 68 5.59 3.82 0.76
CA VAL A 68 5.37 2.38 0.88
C VAL A 68 4.55 1.92 -0.30
N SER A 69 4.98 0.84 -0.94
CA SER A 69 4.16 0.06 -1.86
C SER A 69 3.92 -1.33 -1.29
N ALA A 70 2.68 -1.76 -1.24
CA ALA A 70 2.25 -3.02 -0.65
C ALA A 70 1.42 -3.85 -1.64
N LEU A 71 1.67 -5.16 -1.64
CA LEU A 71 1.06 -6.15 -2.52
C LEU A 71 0.52 -7.31 -1.68
N ARG A 72 -0.77 -7.59 -1.82
CA ARG A 72 -1.37 -8.76 -1.16
C ARG A 72 -0.86 -10.06 -1.78
N LEU A 73 -0.29 -10.94 -0.96
CA LEU A 73 0.17 -12.25 -1.42
C LEU A 73 -0.93 -13.30 -1.32
N ASP A 74 -1.69 -13.28 -0.23
CA ASP A 74 -2.79 -14.19 0.06
C ASP A 74 -3.73 -13.58 1.11
N ASN A 75 -4.54 -14.39 1.80
CA ASN A 75 -5.50 -13.92 2.79
C ASN A 75 -4.87 -13.64 4.16
N GLU A 76 -3.56 -13.82 4.32
CA GLU A 76 -2.87 -13.63 5.60
C GLU A 76 -1.69 -12.67 5.48
N ARG A 77 -1.07 -12.57 4.30
CA ARG A 77 0.23 -11.93 4.13
C ARG A 77 0.23 -10.84 3.07
N VAL A 78 1.02 -9.81 3.35
CA VAL A 78 1.33 -8.69 2.46
C VAL A 78 2.85 -8.63 2.29
N ALA A 79 3.29 -8.46 1.05
CA ALA A 79 4.65 -8.04 0.76
C ALA A 79 4.66 -6.53 0.60
N TYR A 80 5.60 -5.83 1.24
CA TYR A 80 5.76 -4.40 1.01
C TYR A 80 7.22 -4.02 0.86
N LYS A 81 7.43 -2.86 0.24
CA LYS A 81 8.73 -2.22 0.11
C LYS A 81 8.59 -0.77 0.56
N GLU A 82 9.58 -0.29 1.29
CA GLU A 82 9.74 1.12 1.60
C GLU A 82 10.55 1.77 0.48
N GLY A 83 10.03 2.88 -0.03
CA GLY A 83 10.59 3.60 -1.15
C GLY A 83 11.71 4.52 -0.67
N ASN A 84 12.91 4.28 -1.17
CA ASN A 84 13.92 5.32 -1.32
C ASN A 84 14.75 5.09 -2.60
N HIS A 85 14.55 6.02 -3.51
CA HIS A 85 15.30 6.39 -4.70
C HIS A 85 16.73 5.83 -4.83
N GLY A 86 16.93 4.96 -5.83
CA GLY A 86 18.25 4.68 -6.42
C GLY A 86 19.10 3.59 -5.77
N TRP A 87 18.78 3.10 -4.56
CA TRP A 87 19.56 2.05 -3.88
C TRP A 87 18.62 1.03 -3.23
N THR A 88 18.45 -0.12 -3.89
CA THR A 88 17.87 -1.37 -3.34
C THR A 88 16.68 -1.22 -2.38
N SER A 89 15.46 -1.30 -2.92
CA SER A 89 14.25 -1.56 -2.15
C SER A 89 14.21 -3.05 -1.75
N HIS A 90 14.30 -3.35 -0.46
CA HIS A 90 14.10 -4.71 0.07
C HIS A 90 12.62 -5.01 0.22
N TRP A 91 12.23 -6.26 -0.01
CA TRP A 91 10.87 -6.70 0.29
C TRP A 91 10.76 -7.26 1.69
N TYR A 92 9.75 -6.78 2.42
CA TYR A 92 9.34 -7.29 3.71
C TYR A 92 8.05 -8.08 3.55
N ILE A 93 7.87 -9.13 4.36
CA ILE A 93 6.57 -9.82 4.48
C ILE A 93 6.06 -9.59 5.89
N VAL A 94 4.82 -9.14 5.96
CA VAL A 94 4.07 -8.97 7.21
C VAL A 94 2.68 -9.58 7.06
N THR A 95 1.97 -9.71 8.17
CA THR A 95 0.55 -10.05 8.19
C THR A 95 -0.30 -8.89 7.67
N ILE A 96 -1.54 -9.19 7.25
CA ILE A 96 -2.51 -8.16 6.88
C ILE A 96 -2.74 -7.16 8.02
N LYS A 97 -2.82 -7.66 9.26
CA LYS A 97 -3.00 -6.83 10.45
C LYS A 97 -1.83 -5.87 10.67
N GLU A 98 -0.59 -6.36 10.61
CA GLU A 98 0.60 -5.51 10.74
C GLU A 98 0.66 -4.45 9.64
N MET A 99 0.28 -4.80 8.41
CA MET A 99 0.16 -3.82 7.33
C MET A 99 -0.94 -2.78 7.60
N ALA A 100 -2.11 -3.20 8.10
CA ALA A 100 -3.18 -2.29 8.47
C ALA A 100 -2.75 -1.31 9.59
N GLU A 101 -2.05 -1.80 10.61
CA GLU A 101 -1.44 -0.97 11.66
C GLU A 101 -0.42 0.02 11.07
N HIS A 102 0.39 -0.42 10.11
CA HIS A 102 1.35 0.43 9.43
C HIS A 102 0.68 1.55 8.62
N ILE A 103 -0.36 1.23 7.87
CA ILE A 103 -1.16 2.24 7.13
C ILE A 103 -1.82 3.20 8.11
N GLN A 104 -2.44 2.70 9.19
CA GLN A 104 -3.10 3.52 10.20
C GLN A 104 -2.13 4.50 10.86
N LYS A 105 -0.92 4.04 11.23
CA LYS A 105 0.12 4.89 11.82
C LYS A 105 0.54 6.01 10.88
N ASN A 106 0.51 5.78 9.57
CA ASN A 106 0.89 6.75 8.56
C ASN A 106 -0.29 7.60 8.06
N TRP A 107 -1.50 7.30 8.52
CA TRP A 107 -2.69 8.04 8.13
C TRP A 107 -2.54 9.51 8.50
N ASN A 108 -2.67 10.36 7.48
CA ASN A 108 -2.61 11.81 7.53
C ASN A 108 -1.35 12.42 8.20
N LYS A 109 -0.22 11.70 8.09
CA LYS A 109 1.13 12.18 8.41
C LYS A 109 1.94 12.63 7.18
N ASP A 110 1.28 12.92 6.07
CA ASP A 110 1.95 13.39 4.85
C ASP A 110 2.60 14.75 5.05
N TYR A 111 3.90 14.82 4.74
CA TYR A 111 4.71 16.04 4.82
C TYR A 111 4.77 16.79 3.47
N ASP A 112 4.54 16.13 2.33
CA ASP A 112 4.64 16.73 0.99
C ASP A 112 3.29 17.26 0.48
N ARG A 113 2.89 18.42 1.03
CA ARG A 113 1.81 19.27 0.48
C ARG A 113 0.42 18.61 0.43
N GLY A 114 0.22 17.51 1.17
CA GLY A 114 -1.07 16.88 1.39
C GLY A 114 -1.60 16.02 0.24
N LYS A 115 -0.74 15.54 -0.67
CA LYS A 115 -1.15 14.64 -1.76
C LYS A 115 -1.63 13.27 -1.26
N PHE A 116 -1.11 12.82 -0.12
CA PHE A 116 -1.45 11.57 0.56
C PHE A 116 -2.13 11.80 1.91
N LEU A 117 -2.42 13.06 2.25
CA LEU A 117 -3.14 13.37 3.47
C LEU A 117 -4.51 12.68 3.42
N ASN A 118 -4.79 11.87 4.44
CA ASN A 118 -6.04 11.12 4.57
C ASN A 118 -6.31 10.12 3.44
N CYS A 119 -5.31 9.69 2.67
CA CYS A 119 -5.55 8.78 1.57
C CYS A 119 -4.42 7.79 1.28
N ILE A 120 -4.78 6.74 0.55
CA ILE A 120 -3.88 5.82 -0.13
C ILE A 120 -4.24 5.78 -1.61
N TRP A 121 -3.33 5.29 -2.44
CA TRP A 121 -3.55 5.09 -3.85
C TRP A 121 -3.50 3.61 -4.18
N ILE A 122 -4.46 3.14 -4.97
CA ILE A 122 -4.45 1.80 -5.54
C ILE A 122 -4.12 1.93 -7.03
N GLU A 123 -3.14 1.19 -7.50
CA GLU A 123 -2.78 1.16 -8.92
C GLU A 123 -2.62 -0.27 -9.46
N PRO A 124 -2.84 -0.47 -10.77
CA PRO A 124 -2.56 -1.76 -11.40
C PRO A 124 -1.07 -2.09 -11.34
N ASN A 125 -0.75 -3.24 -10.76
CA ASN A 125 0.58 -3.84 -10.80
C ASN A 125 0.72 -4.73 -12.05
N ASP A 126 1.10 -4.12 -13.15
CA ASP A 126 1.31 -4.82 -14.43
C ASP A 126 2.68 -5.50 -14.53
N HIS A 127 3.59 -5.21 -13.60
CA HIS A 127 5.01 -5.56 -13.73
C HIS A 127 5.43 -6.78 -12.90
N ILE A 128 4.67 -7.12 -11.87
CA ILE A 128 5.09 -8.09 -10.87
C ILE A 128 3.98 -9.12 -10.63
N THR A 129 4.23 -10.38 -11.02
CA THR A 129 3.37 -11.50 -10.67
C THR A 129 3.68 -12.00 -9.26
N LYS A 130 2.69 -12.60 -8.59
CA LYS A 130 2.85 -13.24 -7.28
C LYS A 130 4.06 -14.19 -7.23
N ASP A 131 4.31 -14.93 -8.31
CA ASP A 131 5.45 -15.85 -8.40
C ASP A 131 6.79 -15.11 -8.49
N LYS A 132 6.85 -13.99 -9.21
CA LYS A 132 8.06 -13.15 -9.23
C LYS A 132 8.34 -12.50 -7.88
N ILE A 133 7.30 -12.10 -7.13
CA ILE A 133 7.48 -11.60 -5.76
C ILE A 133 8.05 -12.70 -4.87
N ARG A 134 7.43 -13.89 -4.89
CA ARG A 134 7.89 -15.05 -4.12
C ARG A 134 9.31 -15.46 -4.47
N GLU A 135 9.66 -15.45 -5.75
CA GLU A 135 11.02 -15.74 -6.21
C GLU A 135 12.02 -14.68 -5.73
N LYS A 136 11.66 -13.39 -5.83
CA LYS A 136 12.50 -12.28 -5.37
C LYS A 136 12.74 -12.35 -3.86
N ILE A 137 11.68 -12.57 -3.09
CA ILE A 137 11.77 -12.79 -1.64
C ILE A 137 12.62 -14.03 -1.34
N SER A 138 12.38 -15.17 -2.00
CA SER A 138 13.17 -16.38 -1.77
C SER A 138 14.66 -16.20 -2.08
N LYS A 139 15.02 -15.32 -3.03
CA LYS A 139 16.42 -14.99 -3.34
C LYS A 139 17.03 -14.06 -2.28
N GLU A 140 16.26 -13.09 -1.80
CA GLU A 140 16.69 -12.13 -0.78
C GLU A 140 16.81 -12.79 0.61
N SER A 141 15.88 -13.67 1.00
CA SER A 141 15.94 -14.40 2.28
C SER A 141 17.09 -15.41 2.37
N LYS A 142 17.69 -15.80 1.24
CA LYS A 142 18.87 -16.69 1.20
C LYS A 142 20.19 -15.94 1.44
N LEU A 143 20.17 -14.61 1.48
CA LEU A 143 21.37 -13.78 1.64
C LEU A 143 21.59 -13.31 3.09
N SER A 144 20.69 -13.61 4.01
CA SER A 144 20.87 -13.40 5.45
C SER A 144 21.44 -14.67 6.10
N PHE A 145 22.78 -14.76 6.12
CA PHE A 145 23.57 -15.66 6.98
C PHE A 145 24.53 -14.83 7.83
#